data_AF-A0A8J7PDT4-F1
#
_entry.id   AF-A0A8J7PDT4-F1
#
_cell.length_a   1.000
_cell.length_b   1.000
_cell.length_c   1.000
_cell.angle_alpha   90.00
_cell.angle_beta   90.00
_cell.angle_gamma   90.00
#
_symmetry.space_group_name_H-M   'P 1'
#
loop_
_entity.id
_entity.type
_entity.pdbx_description
1 polymer ?
#
loop_
_entity_poly.entity_id
_entity_poly.type
_entity_poly.pdbx_seq_one_letter_code
_entity_poly.pdbx_strand_id
1 'polypeptide(L)'
;MNKRVLTAALLTIISLSGASAQAPATADDISKRPASAADSDAAARYAWFLFVQAMKPANGGLTFETWTEQCKLNPNMIGCPPPQALLGKKRVFHVSPLARSLRGLRGLAADATDKGIECTPMQTTTLNGYPPPSNVTAKAQFCEEVYVNPPEANFVKTNGLITLTGQQAYAKGQGGAITFPWDAIEVKADWVPTSSFNPSFQCPDPTHSLYTETINGTCYALVGLHISSKVLPDWLWATFEPASTITNPNRCDANLYDTCFDPWGTTSKTPYGKGTTVPQSPQLKQLMASAGLDPAFNNYFLTGAQTQFVSAQTTPIPLGNSFVEFNAGVNPGTASCITCHRYAYYDGSLPQPGHVEDNFGGPANGWSAVGYACSSNPHGNCTPVTPGSISQDFSWMLGLMPGK
;
A
#
# COMPACT_ATOMS: atom_id res chain seq x y z
N MET A 1 8.26 -67.49 60.43
CA MET A 1 7.74 -67.35 59.05
C MET A 1 6.86 -66.11 58.99
N ASN A 2 7.39 -64.99 58.49
CA ASN A 2 6.61 -63.76 58.22
C ASN A 2 7.23 -63.10 56.98
N LYS A 3 6.52 -63.15 55.85
CA LYS A 3 6.88 -62.49 54.59
C LYS A 3 6.52 -61.02 54.71
N ARG A 4 7.48 -60.11 54.53
CA ARG A 4 7.21 -58.68 54.27
C ARG A 4 7.47 -58.40 52.80
N VAL A 5 6.40 -57.95 52.13
CA VAL A 5 6.34 -57.49 50.75
C VAL A 5 6.96 -56.09 50.69
N LEU A 6 7.91 -55.89 49.78
CA LEU A 6 8.48 -54.58 49.45
C LEU A 6 7.74 -54.05 48.21
N THR A 7 6.96 -53.00 48.41
CA THR A 7 6.26 -52.25 47.35
C THR A 7 7.22 -51.21 46.76
N ALA A 8 7.58 -51.36 45.48
CA ALA A 8 8.35 -50.35 44.74
C ALA A 8 7.40 -49.27 44.20
N ALA A 9 7.61 -48.02 44.62
CA ALA A 9 6.92 -46.86 44.06
C ALA A 9 7.65 -46.40 42.79
N LEU A 10 6.96 -46.49 41.65
CA LEU A 10 7.41 -45.96 40.36
C LEU A 10 7.18 -44.43 40.38
N LEU A 11 8.27 -43.65 40.36
CA LEU A 11 8.21 -42.19 40.27
C LEU A 11 8.18 -41.80 38.77
N THR A 12 6.99 -41.47 38.27
CA THR A 12 6.82 -40.97 36.90
C THR A 12 7.29 -39.51 36.83
N ILE A 13 8.42 -39.26 36.15
CA ILE A 13 8.91 -37.92 35.86
C ILE A 13 8.07 -37.35 34.72
N ILE A 14 7.16 -36.43 35.04
CA ILE A 14 6.46 -35.60 34.06
C ILE A 14 7.43 -34.52 33.59
N SER A 15 8.03 -34.70 32.42
CA SER A 15 8.79 -33.67 31.73
C SER A 15 7.82 -32.62 31.16
N LEU A 16 7.67 -31.50 31.88
CA LEU A 16 7.05 -30.28 31.39
C LEU A 16 7.93 -29.71 30.26
N SER A 17 7.51 -29.91 29.02
CA SER A 17 8.01 -29.17 27.86
C SER A 17 7.57 -27.71 27.99
N GLY A 18 8.41 -26.89 28.61
CA GLY A 18 8.25 -25.44 28.63
C GLY A 18 8.34 -24.89 27.20
N ALA A 19 7.29 -24.19 26.77
CA ALA A 19 7.36 -23.34 25.59
C ALA A 19 8.46 -22.30 25.82
N SER A 20 9.58 -22.40 25.11
CA SER A 20 10.61 -21.38 25.14
C SER A 20 10.06 -20.11 24.50
N ALA A 21 9.82 -19.09 25.33
CA ALA A 21 9.56 -17.74 24.84
C ALA A 21 10.74 -17.33 23.95
N GLN A 22 10.47 -17.15 22.66
CA GLN A 22 11.46 -16.71 21.69
C GLN A 22 11.96 -15.33 22.14
N ALA A 23 13.28 -15.18 22.28
CA ALA A 23 13.89 -13.91 22.66
C ALA A 23 13.41 -12.81 21.70
N PRO A 24 13.17 -11.57 22.18
CA PRO A 24 12.76 -10.48 21.31
C PRO A 24 13.80 -10.27 20.21
N ALA A 25 13.33 -10.19 18.96
CA ALA A 25 14.18 -9.90 17.82
C ALA A 25 14.92 -8.58 18.06
N THR A 26 16.24 -8.55 17.83
CA THR A 26 17.04 -7.33 17.95
C THR A 26 16.66 -6.33 16.86
N ALA A 27 16.93 -5.04 17.05
CA ALA A 27 16.68 -4.01 16.02
C ALA A 27 17.32 -4.37 14.67
N ASP A 28 18.54 -4.94 14.70
CA ASP A 28 19.26 -5.45 13.52
C ASP A 28 18.54 -6.60 12.81
N ASP A 29 17.69 -7.35 13.50
CA ASP A 29 16.95 -8.48 12.93
C ASP A 29 15.67 -8.00 12.23
N ILE A 30 15.05 -6.93 12.74
CA ILE A 30 13.81 -6.35 12.21
C ILE A 30 14.07 -5.66 10.87
N SER A 31 15.21 -5.00 10.69
CA SER A 31 15.57 -4.32 9.43
C SER A 31 16.18 -5.25 8.37
N LYS A 32 16.31 -6.56 8.63
CA LYS A 32 16.87 -7.48 7.62
C LYS A 32 15.95 -7.57 6.42
N ARG A 33 16.51 -7.30 5.25
CA ARG A 33 15.84 -7.48 3.97
C ARG A 33 15.36 -8.93 3.81
N PRO A 34 14.21 -9.18 3.16
CA PRO A 34 13.81 -10.53 2.81
C PRO A 34 14.89 -11.19 1.94
N ALA A 35 15.32 -12.40 2.29
CA ALA A 35 16.33 -13.12 1.52
C ALA A 35 15.79 -13.63 0.17
N SER A 36 14.47 -13.82 0.08
CA SER A 36 13.79 -14.22 -1.14
C SER A 36 12.39 -13.62 -1.19
N ALA A 37 11.82 -13.55 -2.39
CA ALA A 37 10.46 -13.09 -2.59
C ALA A 37 9.39 -14.09 -2.09
N ALA A 38 9.75 -15.33 -1.76
CA ALA A 38 8.80 -16.34 -1.26
C ALA A 38 8.67 -16.34 0.29
N ASP A 39 9.52 -15.59 1.00
CA ASP A 39 9.53 -15.55 2.45
C ASP A 39 8.53 -14.52 2.99
N SER A 40 7.28 -14.98 3.18
CA SER A 40 6.18 -14.14 3.67
C SER A 40 6.38 -13.59 5.08
N ASP A 41 7.07 -14.31 5.97
CA ASP A 41 7.36 -13.83 7.33
C ASP A 41 8.39 -12.70 7.29
N ALA A 42 9.46 -12.87 6.51
CA ALA A 42 10.45 -11.81 6.30
C ALA A 42 9.87 -10.59 5.57
N ALA A 43 8.99 -10.80 4.59
CA ALA A 43 8.29 -9.71 3.89
C ALA A 43 7.38 -8.93 4.85
N ALA A 44 6.56 -9.62 5.66
CA ALA A 44 5.71 -8.97 6.67
C ALA A 44 6.54 -8.22 7.73
N ARG A 45 7.62 -8.83 8.23
CA ARG A 45 8.55 -8.18 9.18
C ARG A 45 9.15 -6.92 8.59
N TYR A 46 9.65 -6.97 7.35
CA TYR A 46 10.25 -5.81 6.71
C TYR A 46 9.20 -4.73 6.38
N ALA A 47 7.97 -5.12 5.99
CA ALA A 47 6.86 -4.19 5.83
C ALA A 47 6.57 -3.42 7.13
N TRP A 48 6.54 -4.12 8.27
CA TRP A 48 6.38 -3.49 9.59
C TRP A 48 7.56 -2.59 9.98
N PHE A 49 8.80 -2.98 9.63
CA PHE A 49 9.96 -2.10 9.79
C PHE A 49 9.75 -0.78 9.04
N LEU A 50 9.36 -0.84 7.76
CA LEU A 50 9.10 0.36 6.95
C LEU A 50 7.94 1.18 7.52
N PHE A 51 6.85 0.53 7.93
CA PHE A 51 5.70 1.20 8.57
C PHE A 51 6.14 2.00 9.80
N VAL A 52 6.90 1.37 10.70
CA VAL A 52 7.38 2.05 11.91
C VAL A 52 8.32 3.20 11.58
N GLN A 53 9.20 3.06 10.57
CA GLN A 53 10.06 4.15 10.14
C GLN A 53 9.28 5.31 9.50
N ALA A 54 8.22 5.03 8.76
CA ALA A 54 7.38 6.03 8.11
C ALA A 54 6.48 6.77 9.13
N MET A 55 5.92 6.05 10.09
CA MET A 55 4.92 6.56 11.04
C MET A 55 5.50 7.12 12.33
N LYS A 56 6.78 6.88 12.64
CA LYS A 56 7.38 7.46 13.85
C LYS A 56 7.30 9.01 13.81
N PRO A 57 7.07 9.68 14.94
CA PRO A 57 6.98 11.14 14.97
C PRO A 57 8.26 11.83 14.50
N ALA A 58 8.12 12.85 13.64
CA ALA A 58 9.20 13.74 13.24
C ALA A 58 8.65 15.14 12.93
N ASN A 59 9.31 16.19 13.45
CA ASN A 59 8.96 17.59 13.16
C ASN A 59 7.47 17.97 13.38
N GLY A 60 6.80 17.33 14.35
CA GLY A 60 5.40 17.60 14.65
C GLY A 60 4.38 16.89 13.74
N GLY A 61 4.83 15.95 12.90
CA GLY A 61 4.00 15.05 12.10
C GLY A 61 4.63 13.66 11.99
N LEU A 62 4.29 12.92 10.94
CA LEU A 62 4.85 11.60 10.67
C LEU A 62 6.14 11.69 9.85
N THR A 63 7.07 10.74 10.00
CA THR A 63 8.37 10.81 9.31
C THR A 63 8.24 10.87 7.79
N PHE A 64 7.31 10.13 7.18
CA PHE A 64 7.14 10.16 5.73
C PHE A 64 6.75 11.55 5.21
N GLU A 65 6.13 12.40 6.04
CA GLU A 65 5.73 13.76 5.68
C GLU A 65 6.94 14.70 5.52
N THR A 66 8.11 14.28 6.00
CA THR A 66 9.39 14.96 5.76
C THR A 66 10.02 14.61 4.42
N TRP A 67 9.48 13.61 3.71
CA TRP A 67 9.96 13.18 2.40
C TRP A 67 9.41 14.08 1.28
N THR A 68 9.73 13.76 0.03
CA THR A 68 9.25 14.56 -1.11
C THR A 68 7.88 14.08 -1.55
N GLU A 69 6.87 14.93 -1.38
CA GLU A 69 5.51 14.69 -1.86
C GLU A 69 5.44 14.72 -3.41
N GLN A 70 4.58 13.89 -4.00
CA GLN A 70 4.43 13.65 -5.44
C GLN A 70 4.14 14.93 -6.23
N CYS A 71 3.19 15.75 -5.80
CA CYS A 71 2.84 17.01 -6.46
C CYS A 71 3.89 18.11 -6.26
N LYS A 72 4.70 18.05 -5.20
CA LYS A 72 5.91 18.89 -5.09
C LYS A 72 7.02 18.43 -6.04
N LEU A 73 7.11 17.12 -6.31
CA LEU A 73 8.12 16.55 -7.19
C LEU A 73 7.76 16.73 -8.67
N ASN A 74 6.50 16.47 -9.02
CA ASN A 74 5.93 16.62 -10.36
C ASN A 74 4.60 17.41 -10.30
N PRO A 75 4.65 18.75 -10.26
CA PRO A 75 3.46 19.59 -10.12
C PRO A 75 2.52 19.56 -11.32
N ASN A 76 2.96 19.00 -12.45
CA ASN A 76 2.16 18.88 -13.67
C ASN A 76 1.38 17.54 -13.75
N MET A 77 1.54 16.67 -12.75
CA MET A 77 0.85 15.39 -12.72
C MET A 77 -0.66 15.60 -12.54
N ILE A 78 -1.44 14.73 -13.20
CA ILE A 78 -2.89 14.65 -13.03
C ILE A 78 -3.25 14.49 -11.55
N GLY A 79 -4.25 15.26 -11.12
CA GLY A 79 -4.76 15.20 -9.74
C GLY A 79 -4.03 16.15 -8.80
N CYS A 80 -2.87 16.67 -9.19
CA CYS A 80 -2.17 17.68 -8.42
C CYS A 80 -2.94 19.01 -8.38
N PRO A 81 -3.02 19.65 -7.21
CA PRO A 81 -3.65 20.95 -7.09
C PRO A 81 -2.91 22.03 -7.88
N PRO A 82 -3.63 23.04 -8.40
CA PRO A 82 -2.99 24.18 -9.02
C PRO A 82 -2.13 24.96 -8.00
N PRO A 83 -1.05 25.66 -8.41
CA PRO A 83 -0.16 26.36 -7.49
C PRO A 83 -0.86 27.31 -6.51
N GLN A 84 -1.97 27.91 -6.91
CA GLN A 84 -2.77 28.81 -6.07
C GLN A 84 -3.44 28.09 -4.90
N ALA A 85 -3.82 26.82 -5.06
CA ALA A 85 -4.38 26.00 -4.00
C ALA A 85 -3.34 25.62 -2.93
N LEU A 86 -2.04 25.73 -3.25
CA LEU A 86 -0.93 25.44 -2.34
C LEU A 86 -0.60 26.62 -1.41
N LEU A 87 -1.04 27.84 -1.74
CA LEU A 87 -0.64 29.05 -1.03
C LEU A 87 -1.14 29.04 0.43
N GLY A 88 -0.20 29.13 1.38
CA GLY A 88 -0.48 29.16 2.81
C GLY A 88 -0.91 27.82 3.42
N LYS A 89 -0.88 26.72 2.64
CA LYS A 89 -1.21 25.37 3.13
C LYS A 89 0.04 24.69 3.68
N LYS A 90 -0.07 24.08 4.86
CA LYS A 90 1.02 23.32 5.48
C LYS A 90 1.18 21.92 4.87
N ARG A 91 0.07 21.32 4.49
CA ARG A 91 -0.05 19.99 3.87
C ARG A 91 -1.11 20.06 2.77
N VAL A 92 -0.89 19.27 1.74
CA VAL A 92 -1.66 19.29 0.50
C VAL A 92 -1.99 17.84 0.15
N PHE A 93 -3.24 17.61 -0.23
CA PHE A 93 -3.70 16.36 -0.80
C PHE A 93 -3.92 16.53 -2.30
N HIS A 94 -3.97 15.41 -3.01
CA HIS A 94 -4.30 15.35 -4.42
C HIS A 94 -5.43 14.35 -4.68
N VAL A 95 -6.13 14.53 -5.81
CA VAL A 95 -7.10 13.55 -6.29
C VAL A 95 -6.38 12.25 -6.56
N SER A 96 -7.02 11.11 -6.29
CA SER A 96 -6.48 9.80 -6.66
C SER A 96 -6.46 9.68 -8.19
N PRO A 97 -5.27 9.61 -8.81
CA PRO A 97 -5.20 9.59 -10.27
C PRO A 97 -5.81 8.33 -10.86
N LEU A 98 -5.67 7.19 -10.16
CA LEU A 98 -6.30 5.92 -10.53
C LEU A 98 -7.84 6.02 -10.50
N ALA A 99 -8.40 6.61 -9.44
CA ALA A 99 -9.84 6.80 -9.32
C ALA A 99 -10.39 7.69 -10.45
N ARG A 100 -9.68 8.77 -10.78
CA ARG A 100 -10.03 9.66 -11.89
C ARG A 100 -10.04 8.91 -13.22
N SER A 101 -9.00 8.12 -13.50
CA SER A 101 -8.89 7.31 -14.72
C SER A 101 -10.05 6.31 -14.84
N LEU A 102 -10.28 5.51 -13.79
CA LEU A 102 -11.32 4.47 -13.80
C LEU A 102 -12.74 5.04 -13.85
N ARG A 103 -12.99 6.21 -13.26
CA ARG A 103 -14.27 6.94 -13.39
C ARG A 103 -14.50 7.42 -14.83
N GLY A 104 -13.46 7.97 -15.46
CA GLY A 104 -13.49 8.39 -16.86
C GLY A 104 -13.85 7.25 -17.81
N LEU A 105 -13.22 6.08 -17.62
CA LEU A 105 -13.53 4.86 -18.39
C LEU A 105 -14.98 4.37 -18.22
N ARG A 106 -15.62 4.71 -17.09
CA ARG A 106 -17.02 4.35 -16.80
C ARG A 106 -18.02 5.42 -17.23
N GLY A 107 -17.57 6.51 -17.86
CA GLY A 107 -18.42 7.64 -18.21
C GLY A 107 -19.04 8.34 -17.00
N LEU A 108 -18.45 8.15 -15.81
CA LEU A 108 -18.85 8.88 -14.62
C LEU A 108 -18.28 10.30 -14.72
N ALA A 109 -19.06 11.30 -14.34
CA ALA A 109 -18.58 12.68 -14.35
C ALA A 109 -17.27 12.77 -13.57
N ALA A 110 -16.25 13.36 -14.19
CA ALA A 110 -15.09 13.85 -13.47
C ALA A 110 -15.63 14.98 -12.60
N ASP A 111 -15.87 14.71 -11.32
CA ASP A 111 -16.38 15.74 -10.43
C ASP A 111 -15.39 16.91 -10.46
N ALA A 112 -15.93 18.07 -10.83
CA ALA A 112 -15.19 19.30 -10.92
C ALA A 112 -14.49 19.52 -9.57
N THR A 113 -13.17 19.66 -9.65
CA THR A 113 -12.32 19.98 -8.53
C THR A 113 -12.81 21.28 -7.89
N ASP A 114 -13.36 21.18 -6.68
CA ASP A 114 -13.60 22.36 -5.87
C ASP A 114 -12.25 23.01 -5.59
N LYS A 115 -12.13 24.31 -5.90
CA LYS A 115 -10.88 25.05 -5.75
C LYS A 115 -10.39 24.99 -4.30
N GLY A 116 -9.35 24.20 -4.04
CA GLY A 116 -8.52 24.32 -2.82
C GLY A 116 -8.46 23.10 -1.89
N ILE A 117 -9.19 22.00 -2.18
CA ILE A 117 -9.02 20.68 -1.55
C ILE A 117 -9.30 19.62 -2.61
N GLU A 118 -8.25 18.97 -3.12
CA GLU A 118 -8.33 18.00 -4.20
C GLU A 118 -8.59 16.60 -3.61
N CYS A 119 -9.84 16.30 -3.27
CA CYS A 119 -10.26 14.97 -2.84
C CYS A 119 -11.17 14.34 -3.90
N THR A 120 -11.11 13.02 -4.00
CA THR A 120 -11.96 12.23 -4.87
C THR A 120 -13.26 11.87 -4.17
N PRO A 121 -14.43 11.91 -4.83
CA PRO A 121 -15.63 11.27 -4.33
C PRO A 121 -15.39 9.78 -4.09
N MET A 122 -15.88 9.27 -2.95
CA MET A 122 -15.83 7.84 -2.64
C MET A 122 -16.73 7.03 -3.59
N GLN A 123 -16.46 5.73 -3.68
CA GLN A 123 -17.29 4.81 -4.47
C GLN A 123 -18.61 4.55 -3.73
N THR A 124 -19.70 5.14 -4.22
CA THR A 124 -21.05 5.05 -3.62
C THR A 124 -21.99 4.14 -4.41
N THR A 125 -21.51 3.49 -5.46
CA THR A 125 -22.26 2.51 -6.26
C THR A 125 -21.62 1.14 -6.18
N THR A 126 -22.41 0.11 -6.50
CA THR A 126 -21.94 -1.27 -6.54
C THR A 126 -20.80 -1.42 -7.53
N LEU A 127 -19.71 -2.05 -7.09
CA LEU A 127 -18.53 -2.33 -7.90
C LEU A 127 -18.50 -3.82 -8.26
N ASN A 128 -18.89 -4.15 -9.49
CA ASN A 128 -19.00 -5.55 -9.99
C ASN A 128 -19.75 -6.48 -9.02
N GLY A 129 -20.91 -6.06 -8.54
CA GLY A 129 -21.73 -6.80 -7.57
C GLY A 129 -21.37 -6.58 -6.10
N TYR A 130 -20.21 -5.99 -5.79
CA TYR A 130 -19.83 -5.68 -4.41
C TYR A 130 -20.42 -4.33 -3.95
N PRO A 131 -21.19 -4.28 -2.85
CA PRO A 131 -21.87 -3.06 -2.41
C PRO A 131 -20.90 -2.05 -1.77
N PRO A 132 -21.20 -0.74 -1.87
CA PRO A 132 -20.45 0.27 -1.12
C PRO A 132 -20.68 0.12 0.39
N PRO A 133 -19.72 0.54 1.23
CA PRO A 133 -19.93 0.60 2.68
C PRO A 133 -21.15 1.45 3.03
N SER A 134 -22.00 0.99 3.96
CA SER A 134 -23.25 1.70 4.34
C SER A 134 -23.03 2.85 5.33
N ASN A 135 -21.83 2.93 5.89
CA ASN A 135 -21.36 3.86 6.92
C ASN A 135 -20.76 5.16 6.35
N VAL A 136 -20.92 5.42 5.04
CA VAL A 136 -20.46 6.65 4.40
C VAL A 136 -21.64 7.50 3.95
N THR A 137 -21.45 8.82 3.92
CA THR A 137 -22.46 9.76 3.43
C THR A 137 -22.52 9.76 1.89
N ALA A 138 -23.61 10.28 1.32
CA ALA A 138 -23.75 10.40 -0.13
C ALA A 138 -22.72 11.35 -0.79
N LYS A 139 -22.08 12.22 -0.01
CA LYS A 139 -21.05 13.16 -0.45
C LYS A 139 -19.67 12.81 0.10
N ALA A 140 -19.48 11.56 0.52
CA ALA A 140 -18.23 11.11 1.09
C ALA A 140 -17.08 11.28 0.07
N GLN A 141 -15.95 11.79 0.56
CA GLN A 141 -14.74 12.01 -0.22
C GLN A 141 -13.55 11.39 0.49
N PHE A 142 -12.52 11.04 -0.28
CA PHE A 142 -11.22 10.62 0.20
C PHE A 142 -10.12 11.37 -0.55
N CYS A 143 -8.98 11.57 0.09
CA CYS A 143 -7.88 12.39 -0.41
C CYS A 143 -6.61 11.54 -0.36
N GLU A 144 -5.81 11.61 -1.42
CA GLU A 144 -4.59 10.82 -1.53
C GLU A 144 -3.37 11.71 -1.31
N GLU A 145 -2.30 11.13 -0.80
CA GLU A 145 -0.97 11.70 -0.85
C GLU A 145 0.05 10.59 -1.10
N VAL A 146 1.07 10.90 -1.91
CA VAL A 146 2.18 9.99 -2.20
C VAL A 146 3.49 10.70 -1.88
N TYR A 147 4.34 10.06 -1.08
CA TYR A 147 5.66 10.56 -0.71
C TYR A 147 6.72 9.58 -1.12
N VAL A 148 7.82 10.09 -1.67
CA VAL A 148 9.00 9.31 -2.03
C VAL A 148 10.20 9.75 -1.20
N ASN A 149 10.95 8.78 -0.71
CA ASN A 149 12.08 9.04 0.18
C ASN A 149 13.23 9.79 -0.53
N PRO A 150 14.22 10.34 0.21
CA PRO A 150 15.26 11.17 -0.40
C PRO A 150 16.08 10.50 -1.52
N PRO A 151 16.51 9.22 -1.41
CA PRO A 151 17.17 8.52 -2.51
C PRO A 151 16.35 8.49 -3.80
N GLU A 152 15.05 8.17 -3.70
CA GLU A 152 14.16 8.12 -4.84
C GLU A 152 13.90 9.50 -5.44
N ALA A 153 13.57 10.49 -4.60
CA ALA A 153 13.39 11.87 -5.04
C ALA A 153 14.62 12.41 -5.79
N ASN A 154 15.81 12.11 -5.29
CA ASN A 154 17.07 12.52 -5.92
C ASN A 154 17.28 11.83 -7.27
N PHE A 155 16.99 10.53 -7.34
CA PHE A 155 17.07 9.75 -8.58
C PHE A 155 16.14 10.32 -9.66
N VAL A 156 14.89 10.62 -9.31
CA VAL A 156 13.89 11.19 -10.23
C VAL A 156 14.34 12.54 -10.77
N LYS A 157 14.79 13.46 -9.89
CA LYS A 157 15.21 14.81 -10.30
C LYS A 157 16.46 14.78 -11.16
N THR A 158 17.48 14.06 -10.71
CA THR A 158 18.79 14.04 -11.38
C THR A 158 18.72 13.44 -12.78
N ASN A 159 17.80 12.48 -12.99
CA ASN A 159 17.63 11.80 -14.27
C ASN A 159 16.48 12.36 -15.12
N GLY A 160 15.85 13.47 -14.71
CA GLY A 160 14.80 14.14 -15.49
C GLY A 160 13.51 13.33 -15.64
N LEU A 161 13.19 12.43 -14.71
CA LEU A 161 12.09 11.46 -14.86
C LEU A 161 10.69 12.06 -14.65
N ILE A 162 10.57 13.35 -14.33
CA ILE A 162 9.28 14.02 -14.12
C ILE A 162 8.50 14.30 -15.43
N THR A 163 9.09 14.01 -16.59
CA THR A 163 8.41 14.11 -17.88
C THR A 163 8.55 12.81 -18.66
N LEU A 164 7.57 12.50 -19.52
CA LEU A 164 7.65 11.34 -20.40
C LEU A 164 8.87 11.38 -21.32
N THR A 165 9.23 12.56 -21.82
CA THR A 165 10.42 12.74 -22.66
C THR A 165 11.70 12.39 -21.89
N GLY A 166 11.81 12.81 -20.63
CA GLY A 166 12.96 12.50 -19.79
C GLY A 166 13.02 11.02 -19.39
N GLN A 167 11.88 10.42 -19.05
CA GLN A 167 11.76 8.97 -18.80
C GLN A 167 12.24 8.15 -20.01
N GLN A 168 11.82 8.52 -21.23
CA GLN A 168 12.27 7.87 -22.46
C GLN A 168 13.76 8.01 -22.71
N ALA A 169 14.29 9.22 -22.56
CA ALA A 169 15.71 9.50 -22.78
C ALA A 169 16.57 8.68 -21.80
N TYR A 170 16.19 8.66 -20.52
CA TYR A 170 16.87 7.88 -19.50
C TYR A 170 16.82 6.39 -19.81
N ALA A 171 15.63 5.83 -20.03
CA ALA A 171 15.49 4.40 -20.24
C ALA A 171 16.21 3.91 -21.50
N LYS A 172 16.21 4.67 -22.60
CA LYS A 172 17.02 4.36 -23.80
C LYS A 172 18.51 4.29 -23.47
N GLY A 173 19.00 5.18 -22.60
CA GLY A 173 20.37 5.13 -22.09
C GLY A 173 20.67 3.96 -21.16
N GLN A 174 19.64 3.32 -20.59
CA GLN A 174 19.75 2.22 -19.60
C GLN A 174 19.24 0.87 -20.14
N GLY A 175 19.29 0.66 -21.46
CA GLY A 175 18.92 -0.63 -22.05
C GLY A 175 17.41 -0.91 -22.10
N GLY A 176 16.58 0.14 -22.09
CA GLY A 176 15.13 0.04 -22.26
C GLY A 176 14.33 -0.12 -20.96
N ALA A 177 14.94 0.19 -19.82
CA ALA A 177 14.27 0.12 -18.52
C ALA A 177 14.61 1.32 -17.64
N ILE A 178 13.66 1.73 -16.80
CA ILE A 178 13.94 2.54 -15.61
C ILE A 178 14.15 1.55 -14.46
N THR A 179 15.15 1.75 -13.61
CA THR A 179 15.37 0.93 -12.41
C THR A 179 15.75 1.85 -11.28
N PHE A 180 14.93 1.86 -10.22
CA PHE A 180 15.15 2.70 -9.05
C PHE A 180 16.31 2.17 -8.19
N PRO A 181 16.92 3.02 -7.35
CA PRO A 181 17.93 2.58 -6.41
C PRO A 181 17.32 1.64 -5.34
N TRP A 182 18.12 0.70 -4.82
CA TRP A 182 17.68 -0.34 -3.87
C TRP A 182 17.12 0.19 -2.54
N ASP A 183 17.39 1.44 -2.22
CA ASP A 183 16.89 2.14 -1.04
C ASP A 183 15.67 3.03 -1.35
N ALA A 184 15.11 2.98 -2.56
CA ALA A 184 13.86 3.65 -2.91
C ALA A 184 12.68 3.10 -2.10
N ILE A 185 11.85 4.03 -1.60
CA ILE A 185 10.67 3.78 -0.77
C ILE A 185 9.63 4.84 -1.12
N GLU A 186 8.42 4.38 -1.42
CA GLU A 186 7.25 5.24 -1.53
C GLU A 186 6.22 4.90 -0.44
N VAL A 187 5.53 5.92 0.05
CA VAL A 187 4.39 5.81 0.95
C VAL A 187 3.20 6.47 0.28
N LYS A 188 2.11 5.73 0.12
CA LYS A 188 0.80 6.26 -0.28
C LYS A 188 -0.14 6.20 0.90
N ALA A 189 -0.78 7.31 1.24
CA ALA A 189 -1.74 7.39 2.33
C ALA A 189 -3.08 7.96 1.83
N ASP A 190 -4.16 7.29 2.21
CA ASP A 190 -5.52 7.75 1.94
C ASP A 190 -6.16 8.28 3.21
N TRP A 191 -6.70 9.49 3.10
CA TRP A 191 -7.30 10.26 4.18
C TRP A 191 -8.75 10.55 3.88
N VAL A 192 -9.60 10.46 4.90
CA VAL A 192 -11.03 10.75 4.76
C VAL A 192 -11.44 11.81 5.77
N PRO A 193 -12.07 12.92 5.36
CA PRO A 193 -12.71 13.83 6.28
C PRO A 193 -13.67 13.05 7.18
N THR A 194 -13.60 13.23 8.49
CA THR A 194 -14.46 12.44 9.40
C THR A 194 -15.95 12.72 9.20
N SER A 195 -16.31 13.83 8.57
CA SER A 195 -17.66 14.16 8.12
C SER A 195 -18.17 13.29 6.96
N SER A 196 -17.29 12.56 6.27
CA SER A 196 -17.66 11.59 5.23
C SER A 196 -18.30 10.32 5.82
N PHE A 197 -18.13 10.07 7.12
CA PHE A 197 -18.68 8.90 7.82
C PHE A 197 -20.00 9.21 8.54
N ASN A 198 -20.81 8.16 8.75
CA ASN A 198 -22.03 8.20 9.53
C ASN A 198 -22.08 7.02 10.55
N PRO A 199 -21.95 7.29 11.86
CA PRO A 199 -21.76 8.60 12.48
C PRO A 199 -20.37 9.20 12.21
N SER A 200 -20.28 10.52 12.25
CA SER A 200 -19.00 11.25 12.22
C SER A 200 -18.30 11.21 13.59
N PHE A 201 -17.01 11.54 13.64
CA PHE A 201 -16.18 11.55 14.85
C PHE A 201 -15.16 12.71 14.84
N GLN A 202 -14.55 12.98 15.99
CA GLN A 202 -13.70 14.16 16.25
C GLN A 202 -12.20 13.86 16.15
N CYS A 203 -11.40 14.92 16.03
CA CYS A 203 -9.94 14.89 16.12
C CYS A 203 -9.48 15.48 17.48
N PRO A 204 -8.49 14.87 18.16
CA PRO A 204 -8.04 13.50 17.92
C PRO A 204 -9.19 12.52 18.21
N ASP A 205 -9.15 11.34 17.59
CA ASP A 205 -10.08 10.26 17.93
C ASP A 205 -9.94 9.92 19.43
N PRO A 206 -10.99 10.16 20.25
CA PRO A 206 -10.91 9.97 21.70
C PRO A 206 -10.72 8.49 22.09
N THR A 207 -10.97 7.57 21.17
CA THR A 207 -10.80 6.13 21.40
C THR A 207 -9.39 5.63 21.06
N HIS A 208 -8.58 6.46 20.38
CA HIS A 208 -7.31 6.02 19.78
C HIS A 208 -7.47 4.75 18.92
N SER A 209 -8.60 4.60 18.22
CA SER A 209 -8.82 3.49 17.28
C SER A 209 -8.39 3.87 15.86
N LEU A 210 -8.26 5.16 15.59
CA LEU A 210 -7.87 5.71 14.29
C LEU A 210 -6.86 6.83 14.47
N TYR A 211 -5.83 6.82 13.64
CA TYR A 211 -4.93 7.95 13.55
C TYR A 211 -5.65 9.09 12.83
N THR A 212 -5.70 10.25 13.45
CA THR A 212 -6.48 11.39 12.98
C THR A 212 -5.67 12.67 13.07
N GLU A 213 -5.86 13.55 12.09
CA GLU A 213 -5.19 14.84 12.03
C GLU A 213 -6.12 15.97 11.64
N THR A 214 -5.89 17.15 12.22
CA THR A 214 -6.53 18.37 11.75
C THR A 214 -5.65 19.04 10.71
N ILE A 215 -6.04 18.93 9.44
CA ILE A 215 -5.28 19.46 8.30
C ILE A 215 -6.09 20.59 7.69
N ASN A 216 -5.51 21.79 7.68
CA ASN A 216 -6.14 23.00 7.15
C ASN A 216 -7.56 23.29 7.72
N GLY A 217 -7.80 22.91 8.98
CA GLY A 217 -9.07 23.12 9.68
C GLY A 217 -10.09 21.98 9.57
N THR A 218 -9.80 20.94 8.79
CA THR A 218 -10.65 19.76 8.64
C THR A 218 -10.04 18.56 9.37
N CYS A 219 -10.88 17.79 10.07
CA CYS A 219 -10.47 16.55 10.73
C CYS A 219 -10.46 15.40 9.72
N TYR A 220 -9.32 14.73 9.57
CA TYR A 220 -9.14 13.58 8.69
C TYR A 220 -8.76 12.34 9.48
N ALA A 221 -9.23 11.18 9.03
CA ALA A 221 -8.75 9.87 9.49
C ALA A 221 -7.88 9.22 8.42
N LEU A 222 -6.78 8.59 8.83
CA LEU A 222 -5.97 7.73 7.96
C LEU A 222 -6.66 6.38 7.82
N VAL A 223 -7.13 6.04 6.62
CA VAL A 223 -8.00 4.87 6.40
C VAL A 223 -7.34 3.76 5.58
N GLY A 224 -6.25 4.08 4.89
CA GLY A 224 -5.49 3.12 4.11
C GLY A 224 -4.09 3.63 3.88
N LEU A 225 -3.15 2.69 3.85
CA LEU A 225 -1.76 3.00 3.61
C LEU A 225 -1.15 1.93 2.72
N HIS A 226 -0.35 2.34 1.75
CA HIS A 226 0.56 1.45 1.05
C HIS A 226 1.99 1.92 1.27
N ILE A 227 2.89 0.95 1.40
CA ILE A 227 4.32 1.19 1.41
C ILE A 227 4.93 0.28 0.34
N SER A 228 5.72 0.87 -0.56
CA SER A 228 6.50 0.13 -1.54
C SER A 228 7.99 0.35 -1.28
N SER A 229 8.82 -0.66 -1.56
CA SER A 229 10.27 -0.52 -1.49
C SER A 229 10.98 -1.37 -2.55
N LYS A 230 12.02 -0.80 -3.16
CA LYS A 230 12.87 -1.50 -4.13
C LYS A 230 13.80 -2.53 -3.49
N VAL A 231 13.60 -2.89 -2.23
CA VAL A 231 14.43 -3.85 -1.47
C VAL A 231 14.58 -5.22 -2.14
N LEU A 232 13.68 -5.57 -3.08
CA LEU A 232 13.68 -6.77 -3.91
C LEU A 232 13.59 -6.41 -5.42
N PRO A 233 14.01 -7.30 -6.33
CA PRO A 233 13.91 -7.07 -7.78
C PRO A 233 12.51 -6.67 -8.24
N ASP A 234 11.47 -7.37 -7.77
CA ASP A 234 10.06 -7.11 -8.12
C ASP A 234 9.34 -6.19 -7.11
N TRP A 235 10.12 -5.43 -6.33
CA TRP A 235 9.67 -4.63 -5.19
C TRP A 235 9.02 -5.46 -4.07
N LEU A 236 8.99 -4.86 -2.88
CA LEU A 236 8.04 -5.21 -1.85
C LEU A 236 6.92 -4.18 -1.91
N TRP A 237 5.68 -4.63 -1.93
CA TRP A 237 4.50 -3.80 -1.70
C TRP A 237 3.76 -4.33 -0.47
N ALA A 238 3.39 -3.44 0.44
CA ALA A 238 2.65 -3.77 1.64
C ALA A 238 1.48 -2.81 1.80
N THR A 239 0.33 -3.33 2.24
CA THR A 239 -0.87 -2.53 2.47
C THR A 239 -1.37 -2.71 3.89
N PHE A 240 -1.76 -1.60 4.52
CA PHE A 240 -2.19 -1.55 5.91
C PHE A 240 -3.58 -0.91 6.01
N GLU A 241 -4.37 -1.44 6.91
CA GLU A 241 -5.73 -0.96 7.20
C GLU A 241 -5.94 -0.89 8.71
N PRO A 242 -6.64 0.15 9.21
CA PRO A 242 -7.12 0.13 10.58
C PRO A 242 -8.21 -0.94 10.73
N ALA A 243 -8.18 -1.67 11.85
CA ALA A 243 -9.26 -2.57 12.25
C ALA A 243 -10.44 -1.75 12.79
N SER A 244 -11.20 -1.15 11.89
CA SER A 244 -12.30 -0.24 12.21
C SER A 244 -13.54 -0.57 11.39
N THR A 245 -14.65 -0.83 12.06
CA THR A 245 -15.95 -1.01 11.39
C THR A 245 -16.52 0.32 10.88
N ILE A 246 -15.97 1.46 11.30
CA ILE A 246 -16.40 2.79 10.88
C ILE A 246 -15.68 3.25 9.62
N THR A 247 -14.42 2.86 9.40
CA THR A 247 -13.66 3.34 8.22
C THR A 247 -13.39 2.22 7.22
N ASN A 248 -13.21 0.98 7.70
CA ASN A 248 -12.79 -0.17 6.91
C ASN A 248 -13.64 -1.42 7.26
N PRO A 249 -14.99 -1.36 7.15
CA PRO A 249 -15.85 -2.51 7.50
C PRO A 249 -15.63 -3.74 6.62
N ASN A 250 -14.94 -3.58 5.48
CA ASN A 250 -14.66 -4.64 4.52
C ASN A 250 -13.23 -5.18 4.62
N ARG A 251 -12.48 -4.80 5.65
CA ARG A 251 -11.12 -5.30 5.90
C ARG A 251 -11.12 -6.84 5.91
N CYS A 252 -10.17 -7.44 5.19
CA CYS A 252 -10.01 -8.90 5.01
C CYS A 252 -11.19 -9.62 4.35
N ASP A 253 -12.05 -8.92 3.60
CA ASP A 253 -13.14 -9.57 2.86
C ASP A 253 -12.61 -10.23 1.59
N ALA A 254 -12.54 -11.57 1.59
CA ALA A 254 -12.09 -12.36 0.45
C ALA A 254 -13.00 -12.23 -0.78
N ASN A 255 -14.26 -11.80 -0.61
CA ASN A 255 -15.14 -11.51 -1.75
C ASN A 255 -14.87 -10.13 -2.37
N LEU A 256 -14.16 -9.26 -1.66
CA LEU A 256 -13.70 -7.98 -2.19
C LEU A 256 -12.32 -8.13 -2.82
N TYR A 257 -11.27 -8.39 -2.04
CA TYR A 257 -9.90 -8.52 -2.57
C TYR A 257 -9.21 -9.79 -2.10
N ASP A 258 -8.91 -9.88 -0.81
CA ASP A 258 -8.31 -11.07 -0.21
C ASP A 258 -8.57 -11.14 1.30
N THR A 259 -8.38 -12.33 1.86
CA THR A 259 -8.10 -12.51 3.27
C THR A 259 -6.84 -11.75 3.69
N CYS A 260 -6.77 -11.36 4.96
CA CYS A 260 -5.55 -10.75 5.47
C CYS A 260 -4.54 -11.83 5.86
N PHE A 261 -3.25 -11.55 5.67
CA PHE A 261 -2.17 -12.39 6.15
C PHE A 261 -1.01 -11.56 6.68
N ASP A 262 -0.78 -11.66 8.00
CA ASP A 262 0.29 -10.96 8.71
C ASP A 262 0.98 -11.92 9.70
N PRO A 263 1.86 -12.81 9.19
CA PRO A 263 2.48 -13.85 10.00
C PRO A 263 3.43 -13.30 11.08
N TRP A 264 3.89 -12.05 10.95
CA TRP A 264 4.85 -11.45 11.88
C TRP A 264 4.22 -10.43 12.83
N GLY A 265 3.37 -9.53 12.32
CA GLY A 265 2.74 -8.48 13.09
C GLY A 265 1.53 -8.92 13.91
N THR A 266 1.00 -10.12 13.63
CA THR A 266 -0.06 -10.72 14.43
C THR A 266 0.37 -12.06 15.04
N THR A 267 -0.44 -12.59 15.94
CA THR A 267 -0.26 -13.96 16.44
C THR A 267 -0.76 -15.02 15.45
N SER A 268 -1.41 -14.63 14.34
CA SER A 268 -1.91 -15.58 13.34
C SER A 268 -0.78 -16.08 12.45
N LYS A 269 -0.74 -17.39 12.20
CA LYS A 269 0.18 -18.02 11.24
C LYS A 269 -0.50 -18.47 9.95
N THR A 270 -1.79 -18.20 9.82
CA THR A 270 -2.59 -18.48 8.63
C THR A 270 -3.38 -17.23 8.23
N PRO A 271 -3.83 -17.13 6.97
CA PRO A 271 -4.73 -16.07 6.56
C PRO A 271 -6.02 -16.05 7.38
N TYR A 272 -6.62 -14.87 7.54
CA TYR A 272 -7.85 -14.67 8.30
C TYR A 272 -8.80 -13.70 7.59
N GLY A 273 -10.09 -13.96 7.72
CA GLY A 273 -11.14 -13.23 6.99
C GLY A 273 -11.78 -12.09 7.78
N LYS A 274 -12.65 -11.34 7.09
CA LYS A 274 -13.46 -10.26 7.64
C LYS A 274 -14.15 -10.63 8.95
N GLY A 275 -14.14 -9.70 9.90
CA GLY A 275 -14.71 -9.87 11.24
C GLY A 275 -13.86 -10.70 12.20
N THR A 276 -12.76 -11.28 11.74
CA THR A 276 -11.83 -12.03 12.62
C THR A 276 -10.95 -11.04 13.39
N THR A 277 -11.00 -11.11 14.72
CA THR A 277 -10.08 -10.36 15.57
C THR A 277 -8.82 -11.19 15.81
N VAL A 278 -7.67 -10.66 15.44
CA VAL A 278 -6.36 -11.28 15.69
C VAL A 278 -5.50 -10.35 16.57
N PRO A 279 -4.91 -10.84 17.66
CA PRO A 279 -3.99 -10.03 18.45
C PRO A 279 -2.74 -9.64 17.67
N GLN A 280 -2.28 -8.39 17.83
CA GLN A 280 -0.92 -8.00 17.42
C GLN A 280 0.14 -8.81 18.18
N SER A 281 1.24 -9.11 17.52
CA SER A 281 2.37 -9.82 18.12
C SER A 281 3.05 -8.97 19.21
N PRO A 282 3.60 -9.59 20.27
CA PRO A 282 4.36 -8.86 21.29
C PRO A 282 5.53 -8.07 20.70
N GLN A 283 6.19 -8.61 19.68
CA GLN A 283 7.32 -8.00 18.99
C GLN A 283 6.92 -6.70 18.29
N LEU A 284 5.79 -6.70 17.57
CA LEU A 284 5.28 -5.49 16.93
C LEU A 284 4.92 -4.42 17.96
N LYS A 285 4.19 -4.79 19.03
CA LYS A 285 3.83 -3.85 20.11
C LYS A 285 5.07 -3.21 20.74
N GLN A 286 6.10 -4.01 21.01
CA GLN A 286 7.36 -3.51 21.56
C GLN A 286 8.06 -2.57 20.57
N LEU A 287 8.11 -2.93 19.28
CA LEU A 287 8.70 -2.11 18.23
C LEU A 287 7.98 -0.75 18.13
N MET A 288 6.64 -0.77 18.11
CA MET A 288 5.84 0.45 18.03
C MET A 288 6.03 1.36 19.23
N ALA A 289 5.99 0.78 20.44
CA ALA A 289 6.21 1.52 21.68
C ALA A 289 7.63 2.12 21.74
N SER A 290 8.65 1.36 21.33
CA SER A 290 10.05 1.81 21.32
C SER A 290 10.30 2.94 20.33
N ALA A 291 9.54 2.98 19.23
CA ALA A 291 9.57 4.04 18.24
C ALA A 291 8.74 5.28 18.64
N GLY A 292 7.99 5.22 19.73
CA GLY A 292 7.12 6.32 20.19
C GLY A 292 5.97 6.60 19.23
N LEU A 293 5.44 5.57 18.57
CA LEU A 293 4.28 5.70 17.68
C LEU A 293 3.03 6.14 18.46
N ASP A 294 2.15 6.87 17.79
CA ASP A 294 0.82 7.19 18.33
C ASP A 294 0.07 5.89 18.69
N PRO A 295 -0.60 5.83 19.87
CA PRO A 295 -1.34 4.64 20.29
C PRO A 295 -2.36 4.12 19.27
N ALA A 296 -2.90 4.99 18.42
CA ALA A 296 -3.83 4.59 17.36
C ALA A 296 -3.22 3.61 16.36
N PHE A 297 -1.91 3.64 16.15
CA PHE A 297 -1.23 2.69 15.28
C PHE A 297 -1.29 1.23 15.77
N ASN A 298 -1.63 1.00 17.05
CA ASN A 298 -1.92 -0.36 17.54
C ASN A 298 -3.20 -0.95 16.93
N ASN A 299 -4.04 -0.14 16.29
CA ASN A 299 -5.21 -0.60 15.56
C ASN A 299 -4.97 -0.75 14.05
N TYR A 300 -3.77 -0.45 13.54
CA TYR A 300 -3.43 -0.67 12.15
C TYR A 300 -2.79 -2.05 12.01
N PHE A 301 -3.17 -2.75 10.95
CA PHE A 301 -2.72 -4.10 10.68
C PHE A 301 -2.33 -4.22 9.21
N LEU A 302 -1.28 -4.99 8.96
CA LEU A 302 -0.93 -5.42 7.61
C LEU A 302 -2.09 -6.27 7.06
N THR A 303 -2.65 -5.86 5.92
CA THR A 303 -3.58 -6.69 5.15
C THR A 303 -2.78 -7.76 4.42
N GLY A 304 -1.64 -7.39 3.83
CA GLY A 304 -0.68 -8.33 3.27
C GLY A 304 0.55 -7.63 2.73
N ALA A 305 1.58 -8.43 2.41
CA ALA A 305 2.75 -7.99 1.68
C ALA A 305 2.93 -8.87 0.43
N GLN A 306 3.15 -8.23 -0.71
CA GLN A 306 3.34 -8.86 -2.00
C GLN A 306 4.74 -8.54 -2.53
N THR A 307 5.43 -9.60 -2.93
CA THR A 307 6.80 -9.59 -3.46
C THR A 307 6.91 -10.40 -4.75
N GLN A 308 5.79 -10.99 -5.17
CA GLN A 308 5.66 -11.87 -6.34
C GLN A 308 4.29 -11.67 -6.99
N PHE A 309 4.27 -11.79 -8.31
CA PHE A 309 3.04 -11.69 -9.09
C PHE A 309 2.17 -12.95 -9.01
N VAL A 310 2.81 -14.12 -8.87
CA VAL A 310 2.16 -15.42 -8.79
C VAL A 310 2.77 -16.28 -7.68
N SER A 311 2.02 -17.27 -7.22
CA SER A 311 2.49 -18.30 -6.30
C SER A 311 3.50 -19.24 -6.97
N ALA A 312 4.13 -20.09 -6.17
CA ALA A 312 4.97 -21.18 -6.68
C ALA A 312 4.20 -22.15 -7.63
N GLN A 313 2.86 -22.22 -7.48
CA GLN A 313 1.96 -22.98 -8.35
C GLN A 313 1.44 -22.15 -9.54
N THR A 314 2.05 -21.01 -9.83
CA THR A 314 1.69 -20.08 -10.93
C THR A 314 0.31 -19.44 -10.82
N THR A 315 -0.33 -19.53 -9.66
CA THR A 315 -1.62 -18.87 -9.41
C THR A 315 -1.41 -17.38 -9.19
N PRO A 316 -2.17 -16.48 -9.84
CA PRO A 316 -2.15 -15.04 -9.53
C PRO A 316 -2.29 -14.78 -8.03
N ILE A 317 -1.47 -13.86 -7.50
CA ILE A 317 -1.60 -13.38 -6.13
C ILE A 317 -2.33 -12.04 -6.20
N PRO A 318 -3.64 -11.98 -5.88
CA PRO A 318 -4.28 -10.71 -5.61
C PRO A 318 -3.82 -10.19 -4.26
N LEU A 319 -3.75 -8.87 -4.12
CA LEU A 319 -3.66 -8.21 -2.84
C LEU A 319 -4.24 -6.81 -3.05
N GLY A 320 -5.12 -6.37 -2.15
CA GLY A 320 -5.79 -5.08 -2.24
C GLY A 320 -6.20 -4.61 -0.85
N ASN A 321 -6.22 -3.29 -0.68
CA ASN A 321 -6.80 -2.63 0.47
C ASN A 321 -8.30 -2.47 0.28
N SER A 322 -9.08 -2.84 1.29
CA SER A 322 -10.54 -2.76 1.20
C SER A 322 -11.08 -1.33 1.06
N PHE A 323 -10.26 -0.33 1.37
CA PHE A 323 -10.58 1.08 1.19
C PHE A 323 -9.97 1.67 -0.10
N VAL A 324 -8.64 1.61 -0.24
CA VAL A 324 -7.90 2.34 -1.30
C VAL A 324 -8.34 1.87 -2.68
N GLU A 325 -8.20 0.57 -2.99
CA GLU A 325 -8.57 0.01 -4.28
C GLU A 325 -10.08 0.09 -4.54
N PHE A 326 -10.92 -0.04 -3.50
CA PHE A 326 -12.37 0.04 -3.68
C PHE A 326 -12.80 1.45 -4.09
N ASN A 327 -12.26 2.48 -3.44
CA ASN A 327 -12.57 3.87 -3.75
C ASN A 327 -11.87 4.38 -5.01
N ALA A 328 -10.74 3.78 -5.38
CA ALA A 328 -10.18 3.92 -6.72
C ALA A 328 -11.04 3.26 -7.80
N GLY A 329 -11.94 2.34 -7.42
CA GLY A 329 -12.85 1.66 -8.32
C GLY A 329 -12.25 0.40 -8.97
N VAL A 330 -11.22 -0.20 -8.38
CA VAL A 330 -10.64 -1.47 -8.85
C VAL A 330 -11.61 -2.61 -8.58
N ASN A 331 -11.95 -3.40 -9.61
CA ASN A 331 -12.92 -4.48 -9.47
C ASN A 331 -12.48 -5.51 -8.40
N PRO A 332 -13.44 -6.10 -7.66
CA PRO A 332 -13.17 -7.19 -6.74
C PRO A 332 -12.32 -8.31 -7.35
N GLY A 333 -11.35 -8.82 -6.60
CA GLY A 333 -10.42 -9.88 -7.00
C GLY A 333 -9.37 -9.48 -8.05
N THR A 334 -9.34 -8.21 -8.49
CA THR A 334 -8.39 -7.75 -9.53
C THR A 334 -7.37 -6.74 -9.01
N ALA A 335 -7.22 -6.59 -7.70
CA ALA A 335 -6.23 -5.70 -7.10
C ALA A 335 -4.86 -6.39 -7.00
N SER A 336 -3.83 -5.70 -7.47
CA SER A 336 -2.41 -6.01 -7.22
C SER A 336 -1.60 -4.80 -7.67
N CYS A 337 -1.09 -4.01 -6.72
CA CYS A 337 -0.31 -2.83 -7.09
C CYS A 337 0.94 -3.23 -7.89
N ILE A 338 1.69 -4.26 -7.46
CA ILE A 338 2.91 -4.62 -8.20
C ILE A 338 2.59 -5.14 -9.60
N THR A 339 1.50 -5.90 -9.79
CA THR A 339 1.10 -6.36 -11.14
C THR A 339 0.68 -5.17 -12.00
N CYS A 340 -0.17 -4.28 -11.49
CA CYS A 340 -0.61 -3.08 -12.22
C CYS A 340 0.58 -2.18 -12.61
N HIS A 341 1.52 -1.96 -11.70
CA HIS A 341 2.71 -1.17 -11.97
C HIS A 341 3.72 -1.91 -12.86
N ARG A 342 3.75 -3.24 -12.86
CA ARG A 342 4.55 -4.01 -13.82
C ARG A 342 4.04 -3.87 -15.25
N TYR A 343 2.74 -3.61 -15.43
CA TYR A 343 2.16 -3.26 -16.72
C TYR A 343 2.47 -1.83 -17.19
N ALA A 344 3.08 -0.99 -16.35
CA ALA A 344 3.48 0.34 -16.79
C ALA A 344 4.60 0.22 -17.83
N TYR A 345 4.26 0.42 -19.10
CA TYR A 345 5.23 0.52 -20.19
C TYR A 345 4.90 1.67 -21.13
N TYR A 346 5.92 2.27 -21.71
CA TYR A 346 5.76 3.37 -22.66
C TYR A 346 5.67 2.82 -24.07
N ASP A 347 4.68 3.27 -24.85
CA ASP A 347 4.41 2.78 -26.19
C ASP A 347 5.07 3.57 -27.33
N GLY A 348 5.78 4.67 -27.00
CA GLY A 348 6.38 5.56 -28.00
C GLY A 348 5.65 6.89 -28.19
N SER A 349 4.39 7.01 -27.74
CA SER A 349 3.50 8.12 -28.07
C SER A 349 3.59 9.28 -27.06
N LEU A 350 3.83 10.50 -27.57
CA LEU A 350 3.69 11.71 -26.75
C LEU A 350 2.21 12.02 -26.51
N PRO A 351 1.84 12.57 -25.34
CA PRO A 351 0.49 13.09 -25.13
C PRO A 351 0.21 14.20 -26.15
N GLN A 352 -1.05 14.32 -26.54
CA GLN A 352 -1.49 15.36 -27.48
C GLN A 352 -1.16 16.75 -26.91
N PRO A 353 -0.75 17.73 -27.73
CA PRO A 353 -0.44 19.08 -27.26
C PRO A 353 -1.61 19.67 -26.46
N GLY A 354 -1.33 20.17 -25.25
CA GLY A 354 -2.34 20.74 -24.34
C GLY A 354 -3.04 19.72 -23.45
N HIS A 355 -2.73 18.43 -23.56
CA HIS A 355 -3.13 17.41 -22.61
C HIS A 355 -2.04 17.25 -21.55
N VAL A 356 -2.48 17.09 -20.31
CA VAL A 356 -1.63 16.66 -19.19
C VAL A 356 -0.99 15.32 -19.53
N GLU A 357 0.24 15.11 -19.06
CA GLU A 357 0.95 13.83 -19.19
C GLU A 357 0.23 12.79 -18.30
N ASP A 358 -0.89 12.28 -18.80
CA ASP A 358 -1.80 11.39 -18.09
C ASP A 358 -1.65 9.97 -18.60
N ASN A 359 -0.50 9.41 -18.27
CA ASN A 359 -0.23 8.05 -18.55
C ASN A 359 -0.66 7.29 -17.29
N PHE A 360 -1.88 6.74 -17.34
CA PHE A 360 -2.32 5.65 -16.47
C PHE A 360 -2.62 4.39 -17.31
N GLY A 361 -1.66 3.47 -17.36
CA GLY A 361 -1.72 2.21 -18.05
C GLY A 361 -2.55 1.19 -17.32
N GLY A 362 -2.97 0.21 -18.11
CA GLY A 362 -3.59 -1.02 -17.64
C GLY A 362 -2.92 -2.21 -18.31
N PRO A 363 -3.35 -3.43 -17.97
CA PRO A 363 -2.96 -4.61 -18.72
C PRO A 363 -3.24 -4.40 -20.22
N ALA A 364 -2.34 -4.87 -21.08
CA ALA A 364 -2.58 -4.90 -22.53
C ALA A 364 -3.87 -5.68 -22.85
N ASN A 365 -4.48 -5.40 -24.01
CA ASN A 365 -5.71 -6.07 -24.41
C ASN A 365 -5.57 -7.61 -24.35
N GLY A 366 -6.48 -8.26 -23.60
CA GLY A 366 -6.50 -9.72 -23.40
C GLY A 366 -5.69 -10.24 -22.20
N TRP A 367 -5.06 -9.35 -21.42
CA TRP A 367 -4.23 -9.73 -20.28
C TRP A 367 -5.02 -9.74 -18.98
N SER A 368 -4.57 -10.58 -18.04
CA SER A 368 -5.17 -10.65 -16.71
C SER A 368 -4.77 -9.43 -15.88
N ALA A 369 -5.72 -8.87 -15.13
CA ALA A 369 -5.47 -7.72 -14.26
C ALA A 369 -4.52 -8.05 -13.09
N VAL A 370 -4.44 -9.32 -12.70
CA VAL A 370 -3.56 -9.84 -11.64
C VAL A 370 -2.75 -11.03 -12.17
N GLY A 371 -1.61 -11.32 -11.53
CA GLY A 371 -0.75 -12.43 -11.94
C GLY A 371 0.39 -12.00 -12.86
N TYR A 372 0.82 -12.92 -13.73
CA TYR A 372 1.94 -12.68 -14.62
C TYR A 372 1.69 -11.48 -15.52
N ALA A 373 2.43 -10.41 -15.24
CA ALA A 373 2.50 -9.26 -16.11
C ALA A 373 3.40 -9.46 -17.33
N CYS A 374 3.74 -10.71 -17.66
CA CYS A 374 4.65 -11.07 -18.75
C CYS A 374 4.13 -12.32 -19.48
N SER A 375 4.04 -12.28 -20.82
CA SER A 375 3.61 -13.42 -21.62
C SER A 375 4.74 -14.45 -21.64
N SER A 376 4.49 -15.62 -21.04
CA SER A 376 5.28 -16.85 -21.20
C SER A 376 6.80 -16.68 -21.12
N ASN A 377 7.32 -16.42 -19.91
CA ASN A 377 8.70 -16.81 -19.59
C ASN A 377 8.73 -17.55 -18.25
N PRO A 378 8.95 -18.89 -18.23
CA PRO A 378 9.11 -19.65 -16.99
C PRO A 378 10.37 -19.29 -16.18
N HIS A 379 11.22 -18.39 -16.68
CA HIS A 379 12.45 -17.94 -16.03
C HIS A 379 12.37 -16.53 -15.41
N GLY A 380 11.18 -15.92 -15.30
CA GLY A 380 10.99 -14.67 -14.53
C GLY A 380 11.57 -13.39 -15.15
N ASN A 381 12.38 -13.47 -16.20
CA ASN A 381 12.84 -12.30 -16.94
C ASN A 381 11.74 -11.81 -17.89
N CYS A 382 11.10 -10.70 -17.52
CA CYS A 382 10.14 -10.02 -18.37
C CYS A 382 10.83 -9.28 -19.51
N THR A 383 10.71 -9.80 -20.72
CA THR A 383 10.90 -9.00 -21.93
C THR A 383 9.72 -8.04 -22.07
N PRO A 384 9.94 -6.78 -22.54
CA PRO A 384 8.85 -5.86 -22.81
C PRO A 384 7.82 -6.51 -23.72
N VAL A 385 6.59 -6.54 -23.23
CA VAL A 385 5.46 -7.26 -23.82
C VAL A 385 5.08 -6.74 -25.21
N THR A 386 5.40 -5.48 -25.48
CA THR A 386 5.21 -4.86 -26.78
C THR A 386 6.59 -4.53 -27.36
N PRO A 387 6.96 -5.04 -28.55
CA PRO A 387 8.21 -4.67 -29.19
C PRO A 387 8.39 -3.14 -29.28
N GLY A 388 9.51 -2.64 -28.76
CA GLY A 388 9.80 -1.21 -28.72
C GLY A 388 9.26 -0.46 -27.49
N SER A 389 8.61 -1.14 -26.55
CA SER A 389 8.20 -0.51 -25.29
C SER A 389 9.33 -0.44 -24.26
N ILE A 390 9.24 0.58 -23.39
CA ILE A 390 10.16 0.79 -22.27
C ILE A 390 9.45 0.30 -21.00
N SER A 391 10.09 -0.60 -20.25
CA SER A 391 9.58 -1.03 -18.96
C SER A 391 9.88 0.02 -17.89
N GLN A 392 8.86 0.32 -17.09
CA GLN A 392 9.04 1.05 -15.85
C GLN A 392 9.11 0.06 -14.69
N ASP A 393 9.94 0.40 -13.72
CA ASP A 393 9.94 -0.23 -12.42
C ASP A 393 8.73 0.29 -11.61
N PHE A 394 8.41 -0.32 -10.47
CA PHE A 394 7.29 0.15 -9.65
C PHE A 394 7.49 1.61 -9.22
N SER A 395 6.49 2.46 -9.44
CA SER A 395 6.41 3.80 -8.83
C SER A 395 5.00 4.36 -9.01
N TRP A 396 4.39 4.83 -7.92
CA TRP A 396 3.19 5.65 -7.96
C TRP A 396 3.49 7.06 -8.49
N MET A 397 4.71 7.55 -8.29
CA MET A 397 5.12 8.91 -8.59
C MET A 397 5.36 9.20 -10.09
N LEU A 398 5.79 8.23 -10.89
CA LEU A 398 6.00 8.43 -12.34
C LEU A 398 4.72 8.28 -13.19
N GLY A 399 3.59 7.88 -12.60
CA GLY A 399 2.37 7.48 -13.32
C GLY A 399 2.44 6.04 -13.85
N LEU A 400 1.31 5.48 -14.31
CA LEU A 400 1.29 4.15 -14.93
C LEU A 400 1.42 4.31 -16.45
N MET A 401 2.44 3.85 -17.16
CA MET A 401 2.50 4.13 -18.61
C MET A 401 1.52 3.30 -19.46
N PRO A 402 0.86 3.90 -20.49
CA PRO A 402 -0.20 3.25 -21.25
C PRO A 402 0.29 1.99 -21.96
N GLY A 403 -0.45 0.91 -21.72
CA GLY A 403 -0.47 -0.21 -22.65
C GLY A 403 -1.39 0.10 -23.83
N LYS A 404 -0.93 -0.21 -25.05
CA LYS A 404 -1.73 -0.13 -26.28
C LYS A 404 -3.00 -0.98 -26.23
#